data_AF-X1GGJ4-F1
#
_entry.id   AF-X1GGJ4-F1
#
_cell.length_a   1.000
_cell.length_b   1.000
_cell.length_c   1.000
_cell.angle_alpha   90.00
_cell.angle_beta   90.00
_cell.angle_gamma   90.00
#
_symmetry.space_group_name_H-M   'P 1'
#
loop_
_entity.id
_entity.type
_entity.pdbx_description
1 polymer ?
#
loop_
_entity_poly.entity_id
_entity_poly.type
_entity_poly.pdbx_seq_one_letter_code
_entity_poly.pdbx_strand_id
1 'polypeptide(L)'
;DTYYFDGSDFVNFTQVIGSTSGTLAFWINITAGAGTQRNIIGRDDGGANQDFTLMIRGSAGNKAYWYLDDGAGVDKFILSNEAIPENVWVHVVGMWGTDGMKMYVNGVLQDDTSAVTYYPNRDFMIGADKTSFGFYEPWKGEIDEGGYWDRALTQEEITSLYNTGIGLTYPFAVDTCACPGAGNDWEIDMSDNCQINDDCDLTTGYLNFTGAGYANCNATITTTNLGDPGSEGILYIQDSCLIYVKG
;
A
#
# COMPACT_ATOMS: atom_id res chain seq x y z
N ASP A 1 14.51 -2.70 1.09
CA ASP A 1 15.81 -2.56 0.38
C ASP A 1 15.53 -1.74 -0.85
N THR A 2 16.00 -0.49 -0.87
CA THR A 2 15.69 0.45 -1.94
C THR A 2 16.47 0.14 -3.22
N TYR A 3 15.80 0.22 -4.38
CA TYR A 3 16.43 0.04 -5.69
C TYR A 3 16.48 1.37 -6.46
N TYR A 4 17.67 1.73 -6.93
CA TYR A 4 17.86 2.85 -7.85
C TYR A 4 17.79 2.37 -9.30
N PHE A 5 17.02 3.07 -10.13
CA PHE A 5 16.91 2.86 -11.57
C PHE A 5 17.53 4.05 -12.30
N ASP A 6 18.41 3.77 -13.27
CA ASP A 6 19.16 4.80 -13.99
C ASP A 6 18.54 5.22 -15.35
N GLY A 7 17.38 4.64 -15.68
CA GLY A 7 16.66 4.82 -16.93
C GLY A 7 16.99 3.80 -18.02
N SER A 8 17.89 2.86 -17.72
CA SER A 8 18.10 1.63 -18.48
C SER A 8 17.71 0.37 -17.69
N ASP A 9 17.57 0.51 -16.37
CA ASP A 9 17.10 -0.55 -15.47
C ASP A 9 15.58 -0.74 -15.54
N PHE A 10 15.14 -1.99 -15.41
CA PHE A 10 13.75 -2.38 -15.20
C PHE A 10 13.69 -3.78 -14.61
N VAL A 11 12.58 -4.11 -13.95
CA VAL A 11 12.28 -5.47 -13.50
C VAL A 11 11.10 -6.00 -14.31
N ASN A 12 11.35 -7.01 -15.14
CA ASN A 12 10.34 -7.60 -16.02
C ASN A 12 9.64 -8.78 -15.35
N PHE A 13 8.31 -8.73 -15.27
CA PHE A 13 7.47 -9.79 -14.75
C PHE A 13 6.77 -10.51 -15.91
N THR A 14 6.66 -11.83 -15.80
CA THR A 14 5.87 -12.66 -16.71
C THR A 14 4.52 -13.06 -16.09
N GLN A 15 4.35 -12.79 -14.80
CA GLN A 15 3.07 -12.91 -14.11
C GLN A 15 2.10 -11.85 -14.62
N VAL A 16 0.82 -12.20 -14.58
CA VAL A 16 -0.27 -11.33 -15.00
C VAL A 16 -0.99 -10.82 -13.74
N ILE A 17 -1.20 -9.51 -13.66
CA ILE A 17 -2.23 -8.95 -12.78
C ILE A 17 -3.55 -9.22 -13.46
N GLY A 18 -4.42 -10.03 -12.85
CA GLY A 18 -5.62 -10.58 -13.50
C GLY A 18 -6.81 -10.69 -12.53
N SER A 19 -7.05 -9.64 -11.74
CA SER A 19 -8.17 -9.56 -10.79
C SER A 19 -9.09 -8.40 -11.15
N THR A 20 -10.39 -8.59 -10.98
CA THR A 20 -11.42 -7.54 -11.19
C THR A 20 -11.33 -6.40 -10.18
N SER A 21 -10.55 -6.58 -9.11
CA SER A 21 -10.18 -5.54 -8.15
C SER A 21 -8.73 -5.68 -7.76
N GLY A 22 -8.05 -4.59 -7.44
CA GLY A 22 -6.70 -4.68 -6.95
C GLY A 22 -6.14 -3.35 -6.48
N THR A 23 -4.96 -3.45 -5.86
CA THR A 23 -4.19 -2.33 -5.34
C THR A 23 -2.74 -2.50 -5.74
N LEU A 24 -2.13 -1.41 -6.18
CA LEU A 24 -0.70 -1.25 -6.41
C LEU A 24 -0.20 -0.13 -5.51
N ALA A 25 0.88 -0.37 -4.77
CA ALA A 25 1.46 0.62 -3.86
C ALA A 25 2.99 0.64 -4.01
N PHE A 26 3.56 1.85 -4.05
CA PHE A 26 5.00 2.06 -4.19
C PHE A 26 5.44 3.27 -3.39
N TRP A 27 6.59 3.17 -2.74
CA TRP A 27 7.37 4.34 -2.38
C TRP A 27 8.25 4.72 -3.56
N ILE A 28 8.24 5.99 -3.93
CA ILE A 28 9.01 6.52 -5.06
C ILE A 28 9.78 7.78 -4.68
N ASN A 29 10.94 7.96 -5.30
CA ASN A 29 11.71 9.19 -5.26
C ASN A 29 12.26 9.47 -6.66
N ILE A 30 11.83 10.58 -7.26
CA ILE A 30 12.17 10.93 -8.65
C ILE A 30 13.48 11.70 -8.66
N THR A 31 14.47 11.26 -9.44
CA THR A 31 15.68 12.04 -9.69
C THR A 31 15.33 13.35 -10.40
N ALA A 32 15.83 14.48 -9.91
CA ALA A 32 15.56 15.78 -10.54
C ALA A 32 15.94 15.83 -12.03
N GLY A 33 15.05 16.40 -12.85
CA GLY A 33 15.28 16.54 -14.29
C GLY A 33 15.21 15.23 -15.09
N ALA A 34 14.61 14.18 -14.54
CA ALA A 34 14.43 12.85 -15.14
C ALA A 34 13.45 12.81 -16.34
N GLY A 35 13.43 13.81 -17.22
CA GLY A 35 12.53 13.88 -18.37
C GLY A 35 11.09 14.27 -18.01
N THR A 36 10.12 13.88 -18.84
CA THR A 36 8.71 14.29 -18.67
C THR A 36 7.72 13.14 -18.54
N GLN A 37 8.11 11.88 -18.78
CA GLN A 37 7.23 10.72 -18.59
C GLN A 37 8.08 9.61 -17.97
N ARG A 38 7.64 9.10 -16.82
CA ARG A 38 8.38 8.14 -16.01
C ARG A 38 7.43 7.10 -15.45
N ASN A 39 7.56 5.87 -15.92
CA ASN A 39 6.67 4.79 -15.55
C ASN A 39 7.19 4.06 -14.30
N ILE A 40 6.34 3.89 -13.29
CA ILE A 40 6.67 3.16 -12.05
C ILE A 40 6.42 1.67 -12.31
N ILE A 41 5.23 1.34 -12.81
CA ILE A 41 4.81 0.01 -13.21
C ILE A 41 3.81 0.11 -14.35
N GLY A 42 4.01 -0.66 -15.42
CA GLY A 42 3.08 -0.61 -16.54
C GLY A 42 3.27 -1.66 -17.62
N ARG A 43 2.20 -1.77 -18.40
CA ARG A 43 2.12 -2.37 -19.71
C ARG A 43 1.12 -1.57 -20.53
N ASP A 44 1.64 -0.85 -21.51
CA ASP A 44 0.88 -0.20 -22.57
C ASP A 44 1.61 -0.43 -23.90
N ASP A 45 0.98 -1.16 -24.84
CA ASP A 45 1.53 -1.32 -26.18
C ASP A 45 0.76 -0.54 -27.27
N GLY A 46 -0.12 0.38 -26.86
CA GLY A 46 -0.93 1.20 -27.74
C GLY A 46 -1.91 0.41 -28.62
N GLY A 47 -2.11 -0.87 -28.30
CA GLY A 47 -3.08 -1.76 -28.94
C GLY A 47 -4.44 -1.73 -28.24
N ALA A 48 -5.44 -2.39 -28.83
CA ALA A 48 -6.73 -2.60 -28.19
C ALA A 48 -6.63 -3.73 -27.15
N ASN A 49 -5.99 -3.43 -26.02
CA ASN A 49 -5.61 -4.40 -25.00
C ASN A 49 -5.99 -3.94 -23.58
N GLN A 50 -6.06 -4.89 -22.65
CA GLN A 50 -6.35 -4.63 -21.23
C GLN A 50 -5.09 -4.13 -20.50
N ASP A 51 -4.59 -2.99 -20.96
CA ASP A 51 -3.34 -2.37 -20.57
C ASP A 51 -3.52 -1.49 -19.32
N PHE A 52 -2.42 -1.18 -18.64
CA PHE A 52 -2.42 -0.38 -17.42
C PHE A 52 -1.07 0.29 -17.20
N THR A 53 -1.11 1.47 -16.59
CA THR A 53 0.11 2.20 -16.23
C THR A 53 -0.09 3.04 -14.97
N LEU A 54 0.82 2.89 -14.00
CA LEU A 54 1.03 3.84 -12.91
C LEU A 54 2.34 4.57 -13.16
N MET A 55 2.26 5.87 -13.40
CA MET A 55 3.41 6.67 -13.81
C MET A 55 3.38 8.08 -13.19
N ILE A 56 4.46 8.81 -13.42
CA ILE A 56 4.51 10.25 -13.25
C ILE A 56 4.46 10.92 -14.62
N ARG A 57 3.38 11.65 -14.88
CA ARG A 57 3.08 12.30 -16.15
C ARG A 57 3.43 13.79 -16.10
N GLY A 58 4.63 14.12 -16.58
CA GLY A 58 5.14 15.49 -16.70
C GLY A 58 4.31 16.37 -17.64
N SER A 59 3.73 15.83 -18.71
CA SER A 59 2.81 16.59 -19.57
C SER A 59 1.53 17.05 -18.85
N ALA A 60 1.20 16.43 -17.71
CA ALA A 60 0.10 16.81 -16.83
C ALA A 60 0.58 17.65 -15.63
N GLY A 61 1.77 18.25 -15.70
CA GLY A 61 2.32 19.05 -14.60
C GLY A 61 3.00 18.21 -13.52
N ASN A 62 3.66 17.13 -13.91
CA ASN A 62 4.39 16.22 -13.02
C ASN A 62 3.51 15.47 -12.00
N LYS A 63 2.30 15.08 -12.42
CA LYS A 63 1.31 14.42 -11.56
C LYS A 63 1.45 12.90 -11.61
N ALA A 64 1.09 12.24 -10.52
CA ALA A 64 0.84 10.80 -10.57
C ALA A 64 -0.35 10.54 -11.49
N TYR A 65 -0.24 9.52 -12.33
CA TYR A 65 -1.20 9.17 -13.36
C TYR A 65 -1.45 7.67 -13.27
N TRP A 66 -2.70 7.30 -12.99
CA TRP A 66 -3.15 5.92 -12.94
C TRP A 66 -4.11 5.70 -14.10
N TYR A 67 -3.79 4.75 -14.97
CA TYR A 67 -4.45 4.51 -16.23
C TYR A 67 -4.80 3.04 -16.42
N LEU A 68 -5.98 2.81 -17.00
CA LEU A 68 -6.50 1.51 -17.40
C LEU A 68 -7.14 1.61 -18.79
N ASP A 69 -6.84 0.64 -19.64
CA ASP A 69 -7.50 0.39 -20.93
C ASP A 69 -8.33 -0.91 -20.84
N ASP A 70 -9.52 -0.96 -21.44
CA ASP A 70 -10.33 -2.19 -21.56
C ASP A 70 -10.06 -3.01 -22.82
N GLY A 71 -9.27 -2.48 -23.74
CA GLY A 71 -9.05 -3.03 -25.07
C GLY A 71 -10.27 -2.96 -25.99
N ALA A 72 -11.30 -2.19 -25.61
CA ALA A 72 -12.49 -1.90 -26.41
C ALA A 72 -12.58 -0.41 -26.80
N GLY A 73 -11.53 0.37 -26.52
CA GLY A 73 -11.37 1.76 -26.94
C GLY A 73 -11.91 2.79 -25.96
N VAL A 74 -12.08 2.42 -24.69
CA VAL A 74 -12.44 3.38 -23.63
C VAL A 74 -11.35 3.40 -22.57
N ASP A 75 -10.45 4.35 -22.70
CA ASP A 75 -9.41 4.59 -21.72
C ASP A 75 -9.97 5.30 -20.48
N LYS A 76 -9.46 4.94 -19.31
CA LYS A 76 -9.74 5.64 -18.04
C LYS A 76 -8.45 6.03 -17.36
N PHE A 77 -8.45 7.23 -16.78
CA PHE A 77 -7.36 7.67 -15.94
C PHE A 77 -7.84 8.61 -14.85
N ILE A 78 -7.03 8.66 -13.79
CA ILE A 78 -7.11 9.66 -12.72
C ILE A 78 -5.72 10.24 -12.48
N LEU A 79 -5.70 11.47 -11.98
CA LEU A 79 -4.48 12.24 -11.74
C LEU A 79 -4.42 12.68 -10.29
N SER A 80 -3.21 12.80 -9.72
CA SER A 80 -3.06 13.46 -8.42
C SER A 80 -3.50 14.93 -8.50
N ASN A 81 -4.00 15.48 -7.39
CA ASN A 81 -4.41 16.89 -7.34
C ASN A 81 -3.21 17.81 -7.51
N GLU A 82 -2.11 17.47 -6.85
CA GLU A 82 -0.85 18.21 -6.86
C GLU A 82 0.24 17.47 -7.64
N ALA A 83 1.26 18.24 -8.04
CA ALA A 83 2.47 17.69 -8.65
C ALA A 83 3.26 16.85 -7.64
N ILE A 84 3.82 15.73 -8.09
CA ILE A 84 4.73 14.93 -7.29
C ILE A 84 6.09 15.64 -7.27
N PRO A 85 6.66 15.96 -6.08
CA PRO A 85 7.96 16.60 -5.99
C PRO A 85 9.10 15.66 -6.44
N GLU A 86 10.17 16.25 -6.99
CA GLU A 86 11.43 15.55 -7.26
C GLU A 86 12.32 15.54 -6.01
N ASN A 87 13.20 14.54 -5.88
CA ASN A 87 14.10 14.33 -4.74
C ASN A 87 13.40 14.23 -3.37
N VAL A 88 12.15 13.76 -3.36
CA VAL A 88 11.34 13.58 -2.15
C VAL A 88 10.65 12.23 -2.24
N TRP A 89 10.70 11.46 -1.15
CA TRP A 89 9.96 10.22 -1.02
C TRP A 89 8.45 10.48 -0.96
N VAL A 90 7.72 9.81 -1.83
CA VAL A 90 6.26 9.89 -1.91
C VAL A 90 5.70 8.47 -2.02
N HIS A 91 4.69 8.18 -1.21
CA HIS A 91 3.93 6.93 -1.32
C HIS A 91 2.79 7.13 -2.31
N VAL A 92 2.76 6.34 -3.39
CA VAL A 92 1.72 6.41 -4.43
C VAL A 92 0.98 5.08 -4.48
N VAL A 93 -0.35 5.15 -4.43
CA VAL A 93 -1.23 3.98 -4.50
C VAL A 93 -2.25 4.16 -5.62
N GLY A 94 -2.35 3.17 -6.49
CA GLY A 94 -3.38 3.05 -7.52
C GLY A 94 -4.28 1.85 -7.25
N MET A 95 -5.60 2.04 -7.35
CA MET A 95 -6.58 0.99 -7.08
C MET A 95 -7.61 0.88 -8.20
N TRP A 96 -8.22 -0.30 -8.32
CA TRP A 96 -9.38 -0.55 -9.18
C TRP A 96 -10.32 -1.58 -8.53
N GLY A 97 -11.59 -1.54 -8.93
CA GLY A 97 -12.59 -2.49 -8.45
C GLY A 97 -14.01 -2.07 -8.82
N THR A 98 -14.99 -2.66 -8.12
CA THR A 98 -16.42 -2.36 -8.31
C THR A 98 -16.76 -0.91 -8.01
N ASP A 99 -15.97 -0.23 -7.19
CA ASP A 99 -16.17 1.17 -6.82
C ASP A 99 -15.37 2.13 -7.71
N GLY A 100 -14.79 1.65 -8.82
CA GLY A 100 -14.01 2.46 -9.76
C GLY A 100 -12.51 2.49 -9.43
N MET A 101 -11.83 3.48 -9.99
CA MET A 101 -10.41 3.74 -9.76
C MET A 101 -10.22 4.70 -8.60
N LYS A 102 -9.15 4.52 -7.83
CA LYS A 102 -8.75 5.48 -6.77
C LYS A 102 -7.25 5.70 -6.78
N MET A 103 -6.83 6.92 -6.47
CA MET A 103 -5.42 7.28 -6.33
C MET A 103 -5.18 7.91 -4.97
N TYR A 104 -4.15 7.43 -4.26
CA TYR A 104 -3.71 8.02 -3.01
C TYR A 104 -2.26 8.47 -3.16
N VAL A 105 -1.95 9.60 -2.52
CA VAL A 105 -0.59 10.12 -2.41
C VAL A 105 -0.36 10.43 -0.93
N ASN A 106 0.68 9.83 -0.35
CA ASN A 106 1.03 9.96 1.07
C ASN A 106 -0.17 9.65 1.99
N GLY A 107 -0.88 8.56 1.69
CA GLY A 107 -2.04 8.11 2.45
C GLY A 107 -3.34 8.89 2.20
N VAL A 108 -3.30 9.99 1.44
CA VAL A 108 -4.46 10.86 1.20
C VAL A 108 -5.07 10.60 -0.18
N LEU A 109 -6.39 10.33 -0.23
CA LEU A 109 -7.13 10.20 -1.49
C LEU A 109 -7.00 11.48 -2.30
N GLN A 110 -6.57 11.34 -3.54
CA GLN A 110 -6.40 12.44 -4.49
C GLN A 110 -7.60 12.54 -5.43
N ASP A 111 -7.96 11.43 -6.06
CA ASP A 111 -8.97 11.40 -7.11
C ASP A 111 -9.59 9.99 -7.20
N ASP A 112 -10.81 9.93 -7.69
CA ASP A 112 -11.58 8.70 -7.85
C ASP A 112 -12.56 8.76 -9.02
N THR A 113 -13.00 7.58 -9.46
CA THR A 113 -14.07 7.45 -10.46
C THR A 113 -15.24 6.69 -9.89
N SER A 114 -16.42 6.88 -10.49
CA SER A 114 -17.56 6.00 -10.25
C SER A 114 -17.24 4.56 -10.68
N ALA A 115 -18.02 3.58 -10.19
CA ALA A 115 -17.95 2.18 -10.61
C ALA A 115 -17.70 1.98 -12.10
N VAL A 116 -16.59 1.31 -12.43
CA VAL A 116 -16.27 0.88 -13.79
C VAL A 116 -15.59 -0.48 -13.75
N THR A 117 -16.04 -1.43 -14.58
CA THR A 117 -15.44 -2.78 -14.65
C THR A 117 -14.28 -2.77 -15.63
N TYR A 118 -13.09 -2.45 -15.12
CA TYR A 118 -11.83 -2.45 -15.87
C TYR A 118 -10.82 -3.20 -15.01
N TYR A 119 -10.08 -4.13 -15.62
CA TYR A 119 -9.00 -4.80 -14.92
C TYR A 119 -7.82 -5.06 -15.85
N PRO A 120 -6.59 -4.83 -15.36
CA PRO A 120 -5.42 -5.34 -16.03
C PRO A 120 -5.54 -6.85 -16.22
N ASN A 121 -5.06 -7.35 -17.35
CA ASN A 121 -4.92 -8.79 -17.59
C ASN A 121 -3.63 -9.05 -18.38
N ARG A 122 -2.56 -8.37 -17.97
CA ARG A 122 -1.32 -8.31 -18.72
C ARG A 122 -0.11 -8.52 -17.84
N ASP A 123 0.95 -9.01 -18.48
CA ASP A 123 2.28 -8.99 -17.91
C ASP A 123 2.77 -7.55 -17.81
N PHE A 124 3.80 -7.30 -17.01
CA PHE A 124 4.20 -5.93 -16.68
C PHE A 124 5.69 -5.81 -16.42
N MET A 125 6.16 -4.58 -16.27
CA MET A 125 7.48 -4.29 -15.72
C MET A 125 7.39 -3.17 -14.69
N ILE A 126 8.35 -3.15 -13.76
CA ILE A 126 8.61 -2.04 -12.84
C ILE A 126 9.81 -1.26 -13.38
N GLY A 127 9.75 0.06 -13.32
CA GLY A 127 10.81 0.97 -13.75
C GLY A 127 10.75 1.37 -15.23
N ALA A 128 9.74 0.94 -15.97
CA ALA A 128 9.44 1.41 -17.33
C ALA A 128 8.04 0.94 -17.76
N ASP A 129 7.57 1.39 -18.92
CA ASP A 129 6.36 0.87 -19.54
C ASP A 129 6.68 -0.28 -20.49
N LYS A 130 5.99 -1.41 -20.35
CA LYS A 130 6.20 -2.58 -21.19
C LYS A 130 5.37 -2.49 -22.46
N THR A 131 6.05 -2.42 -23.60
CA THR A 131 5.43 -2.36 -24.92
C THR A 131 5.73 -3.63 -25.73
N SER A 132 5.06 -3.80 -26.88
CA SER A 132 5.40 -4.85 -27.85
C SER A 132 6.78 -4.65 -28.52
N PHE A 133 7.39 -3.47 -28.39
CA PHE A 133 8.66 -3.11 -29.03
C PHE A 133 9.83 -2.96 -28.04
N GLY A 134 9.62 -3.27 -26.76
CA GLY A 134 10.61 -3.08 -25.69
C GLY A 134 10.02 -2.27 -24.54
N PHE A 135 10.87 -1.49 -23.86
CA PHE A 135 10.45 -0.63 -22.76
C PHE A 135 10.42 0.85 -23.17
N TYR A 136 9.45 1.60 -22.66
CA TYR A 136 9.29 3.04 -22.88
C TYR A 136 9.20 3.80 -21.55
N GLU A 137 9.35 5.13 -21.61
CA GLU A 137 9.16 6.02 -20.45
C GLU A 137 9.90 5.56 -19.17
N PRO A 138 11.22 5.32 -19.25
CA PRO A 138 11.93 4.66 -18.17
C PRO A 138 11.99 5.52 -16.90
N TRP A 139 11.97 4.84 -15.75
CA TRP A 139 12.12 5.45 -14.45
C TRP A 139 13.56 5.88 -14.22
N LYS A 140 13.73 7.05 -13.59
CA LYS A 140 15.02 7.48 -13.04
C LYS A 140 14.82 7.99 -11.63
N GLY A 141 15.40 7.30 -10.68
CA GLY A 141 15.19 7.54 -9.26
C GLY A 141 15.11 6.25 -8.48
N GLU A 142 14.60 6.36 -7.27
CA GLU A 142 14.51 5.25 -6.34
C GLU A 142 13.07 4.75 -6.28
N ILE A 143 12.91 3.43 -6.21
CA ILE A 143 11.64 2.76 -5.90
C ILE A 143 11.91 1.82 -4.74
N ASP A 144 11.01 1.80 -3.78
CA ASP A 144 11.02 0.83 -2.69
C ASP A 144 9.60 0.31 -2.43
N GLU A 145 9.52 -0.85 -1.77
CA GLU A 145 8.30 -1.32 -1.11
C GLU A 145 7.10 -1.46 -2.07
N GLY A 146 7.40 -1.96 -3.28
CA GLY A 146 6.41 -2.27 -4.30
C GLY A 146 5.52 -3.44 -3.90
N GLY A 147 4.22 -3.18 -3.79
CA GLY A 147 3.21 -4.16 -3.39
C GLY A 147 2.07 -4.30 -4.40
N TYR A 148 1.53 -5.52 -4.50
CA TYR A 148 0.30 -5.83 -5.23
C TYR A 148 -0.65 -6.66 -4.35
N TRP A 149 -1.93 -6.31 -4.41
CA TRP A 149 -3.03 -7.04 -3.78
C TRP A 149 -4.12 -7.28 -4.81
N ASP A 150 -4.71 -8.47 -4.81
CA ASP A 150 -5.84 -8.87 -5.64
C ASP A 150 -7.20 -8.37 -5.13
N ARG A 151 -7.16 -7.37 -4.23
CA ARG A 151 -8.31 -6.68 -3.65
C ARG A 151 -8.05 -5.18 -3.51
N ALA A 152 -9.13 -4.43 -3.37
CA ALA A 152 -9.07 -3.05 -2.90
C ALA A 152 -8.67 -3.03 -1.41
N LEU A 153 -7.69 -2.21 -1.06
CA LEU A 153 -7.34 -1.90 0.33
C LEU A 153 -8.30 -0.86 0.93
N THR A 154 -8.49 -0.87 2.25
CA THR A 154 -9.23 0.19 2.96
C THR A 154 -8.36 1.43 3.16
N GLN A 155 -8.98 2.55 3.54
CA GLN A 155 -8.24 3.78 3.88
C GLN A 155 -7.27 3.54 5.04
N GLU A 156 -7.66 2.74 6.03
CA GLU A 156 -6.83 2.40 7.19
C GLU A 156 -5.59 1.63 6.74
N GLU A 157 -5.75 0.60 5.90
CA GLU A 157 -4.63 -0.17 5.34
C GLU A 157 -3.67 0.70 4.53
N ILE A 158 -4.20 1.62 3.70
CA ILE A 158 -3.39 2.59 2.94
C ILE A 158 -2.63 3.54 3.87
N THR A 159 -3.28 3.95 4.96
CA THR A 159 -2.67 4.80 5.99
C THR A 159 -1.53 4.06 6.69
N SER A 160 -1.69 2.77 6.99
CA SER A 160 -0.63 1.93 7.55
C SER A 160 0.56 1.75 6.60
N LEU A 161 0.30 1.58 5.30
CA LEU A 161 1.36 1.53 4.28
C LEU A 161 2.16 2.84 4.19
N TYR A 162 1.52 3.98 4.48
CA TYR A 162 2.18 5.29 4.49
C TYR A 162 2.90 5.59 5.82
N ASN A 163 2.26 5.36 6.97
CA ASN A 163 2.75 5.83 8.27
C ASN A 163 3.94 5.04 8.82
N THR A 164 4.28 3.90 8.22
CA THR A 164 5.42 3.10 8.68
C THR A 164 6.76 3.63 8.20
N GLY A 165 6.83 4.43 7.11
CA GLY A 165 8.06 5.07 6.58
C GLY A 165 9.22 4.13 6.23
N ILE A 166 9.03 2.85 6.52
CA ILE A 166 9.84 1.66 6.35
C ILE A 166 8.78 0.73 5.77
N GLY A 167 8.73 0.55 4.45
CA GLY A 167 7.59 -0.19 3.91
C GLY A 167 7.54 -1.60 4.48
N LEU A 168 6.32 -2.02 4.73
CA LEU A 168 6.06 -3.31 5.33
C LEU A 168 6.05 -4.36 4.22
N THR A 169 7.03 -5.24 4.25
CA THR A 169 7.02 -6.44 3.41
C THR A 169 5.86 -7.35 3.82
N TYR A 170 5.08 -7.81 2.83
CA TYR A 170 4.02 -8.79 3.04
C TYR A 170 4.51 -10.08 3.72
N PRO A 171 3.72 -10.72 4.61
CA PRO A 171 2.39 -10.31 5.05
C PRO A 171 2.46 -9.14 6.02
N PHE A 172 1.62 -8.12 5.81
CA PHE A 172 1.43 -7.03 6.76
C PHE A 172 1.15 -7.65 8.12
N ALA A 173 1.94 -7.29 9.13
CA ALA A 173 1.41 -7.33 10.47
C ALA A 173 0.21 -6.36 10.43
N VAL A 174 -0.98 -6.96 10.50
CA VAL A 174 -2.23 -6.25 10.69
C VAL A 174 -2.00 -5.22 11.79
N ASP A 175 -2.60 -4.03 11.66
CA ASP A 175 -2.73 -3.05 12.74
C ASP A 175 -2.70 -3.78 14.08
N THR A 176 -1.62 -3.58 14.85
CA THR A 176 -1.36 -4.41 16.03
C THR A 176 -2.43 -4.19 17.10
N CYS A 177 -3.36 -3.25 16.87
CA CYS A 177 -4.51 -2.97 17.70
C CYS A 177 -5.74 -3.81 17.35
N ALA A 178 -5.73 -4.58 16.26
CA ALA A 178 -6.84 -5.44 15.87
C ALA A 178 -6.74 -6.81 16.53
N CYS A 179 -7.87 -7.27 17.09
CA CYS A 179 -7.93 -8.59 17.69
C CYS A 179 -7.67 -9.70 16.65
N PRO A 180 -6.66 -10.58 16.83
CA PRO A 180 -6.38 -11.67 15.90
C PRO A 180 -7.34 -12.87 16.07
N GLY A 181 -8.20 -12.84 17.08
CA GLY A 181 -9.20 -13.86 17.36
C GLY A 181 -8.64 -15.12 18.05
N ALA A 182 -9.54 -16.09 18.25
CA ALA A 182 -9.29 -17.26 19.05
C ALA A 182 -8.14 -18.14 18.53
N GLY A 183 -7.20 -18.47 19.41
CA GLY A 183 -6.10 -19.41 19.19
C GLY A 183 -4.81 -18.76 18.71
N ASN A 184 -4.85 -17.46 18.44
CA ASN A 184 -3.72 -16.70 17.91
C ASN A 184 -3.08 -15.84 18.99
N ASP A 185 -1.76 -15.73 18.93
CA ASP A 185 -1.03 -14.74 19.71
C ASP A 185 -1.32 -13.34 19.16
N TRP A 186 -1.41 -12.38 20.06
CA TRP A 186 -1.62 -10.98 19.75
C TRP A 186 -0.39 -10.20 20.18
N GLU A 187 0.39 -9.75 19.21
CA GLU A 187 1.51 -8.85 19.44
C GLU A 187 1.05 -7.41 19.20
N ILE A 188 1.19 -6.56 20.22
CA ILE A 188 0.90 -5.13 20.16
C ILE A 188 2.22 -4.37 20.02
N ASP A 189 2.43 -3.69 18.90
CA ASP A 189 3.56 -2.76 18.73
C ASP A 189 3.18 -1.42 19.36
N MET A 190 3.88 -1.08 20.44
CA MET A 190 3.62 0.11 21.23
C MET A 190 4.00 1.41 20.50
N SER A 191 4.76 1.32 19.42
CA SER A 191 5.06 2.46 18.55
C SER A 191 3.84 2.93 17.73
N ASP A 192 2.85 2.06 17.55
CA ASP A 192 1.59 2.36 16.85
C ASP A 192 0.59 3.17 17.71
N ASN A 193 0.91 3.41 18.99
CA ASN A 193 0.02 4.11 19.94
C ASN A 193 -1.38 3.47 20.03
N CYS A 194 -1.43 2.15 20.13
CA CYS A 194 -2.67 1.38 19.93
C CYS A 194 -3.87 1.79 20.78
N GLN A 195 -5.06 1.82 20.17
CA GLN A 195 -6.33 2.09 20.85
C GLN A 195 -7.23 0.84 20.81
N ILE A 196 -7.20 0.03 21.87
CA ILE A 196 -7.95 -1.22 21.96
C ILE A 196 -9.36 -0.91 22.51
N ASN A 197 -10.32 -0.78 21.60
CA ASN A 197 -11.71 -0.43 21.93
C ASN A 197 -12.71 -1.58 21.74
N ASP A 198 -12.29 -2.65 21.07
CA ASP A 198 -13.12 -3.82 20.82
C ASP A 198 -12.65 -5.01 21.66
N ASP A 199 -13.61 -5.80 22.15
CA ASP A 199 -13.32 -6.99 22.93
C ASP A 199 -12.55 -8.03 22.09
N CYS A 200 -11.63 -8.75 22.73
CA CYS A 200 -10.81 -9.77 22.08
C CYS A 200 -10.70 -11.04 22.93
N ASP A 201 -11.09 -12.19 22.36
CA ASP A 201 -10.88 -13.50 22.99
C ASP A 201 -9.83 -14.31 22.22
N LEU A 202 -8.62 -14.38 22.77
CA LEU A 202 -7.51 -15.15 22.22
C LEU A 202 -7.61 -16.64 22.56
N THR A 203 -8.53 -17.04 23.45
CA THR A 203 -8.67 -18.40 24.00
C THR A 203 -7.37 -18.99 24.57
N THR A 204 -6.49 -19.56 23.74
CA THR A 204 -5.19 -20.10 24.09
C THR A 204 -4.02 -19.17 23.79
N GLY A 205 -4.22 -18.09 23.03
CA GLY A 205 -3.15 -17.19 22.59
C GLY A 205 -2.66 -16.22 23.65
N TYR A 206 -1.43 -15.74 23.46
CA TYR A 206 -0.71 -14.81 24.32
C TYR A 206 -0.90 -13.36 23.86
N LEU A 207 -1.11 -12.44 24.80
CA LEU A 207 -1.02 -11.01 24.55
C LEU A 207 0.41 -10.56 24.87
N ASN A 208 1.16 -10.11 23.86
CA ASN A 208 2.55 -9.64 23.99
C ASN A 208 2.67 -8.19 23.49
N PHE A 209 3.74 -7.53 23.92
CA PHE A 209 4.03 -6.13 23.57
C PHE A 209 5.44 -6.01 23.01
N THR A 210 5.60 -5.20 21.97
CA THR A 210 6.89 -4.87 21.35
C THR A 210 7.01 -3.36 21.10
N GLY A 211 8.17 -2.89 20.68
CA GLY A 211 8.42 -1.47 20.42
C GLY A 211 8.52 -0.60 21.67
N ALA A 212 8.42 0.72 21.47
CA ALA A 212 8.48 1.75 22.52
C ALA A 212 7.35 2.76 22.29
N GLY A 213 6.63 3.14 23.35
CA GLY A 213 5.44 3.98 23.26
C GLY A 213 4.34 3.54 24.20
N TYR A 214 3.09 3.58 23.77
CA TYR A 214 1.96 3.21 24.63
C TYR A 214 0.83 2.49 23.89
N ALA A 215 0.02 1.74 24.65
CA ALA A 215 -1.27 1.22 24.18
C ALA A 215 -2.35 1.59 25.21
N ASN A 216 -3.52 1.98 24.74
CA ASN A 216 -4.70 2.25 25.56
C ASN A 216 -5.66 1.06 25.45
N CYS A 217 -5.89 0.37 26.55
CA CYS A 217 -6.95 -0.62 26.65
C CYS A 217 -8.22 0.03 27.19
N ASN A 218 -9.32 -0.13 26.47
CA ASN A 218 -10.68 0.25 26.87
C ASN A 218 -11.69 -0.86 26.50
N ALA A 219 -11.24 -2.12 26.51
CA ALA A 219 -12.02 -3.28 26.12
C ALA A 219 -11.73 -4.50 27.00
N THR A 220 -12.47 -5.59 26.77
CA THR A 220 -12.25 -6.87 27.42
C THR A 220 -11.31 -7.75 26.59
N ILE A 221 -10.17 -8.14 27.14
CA ILE A 221 -9.21 -9.07 26.51
C ILE A 221 -9.16 -10.36 27.31
N THR A 222 -9.29 -11.50 26.65
CA THR A 222 -9.05 -12.83 27.23
C THR A 222 -7.81 -13.45 26.60
N THR A 223 -6.85 -13.84 27.42
CA THR A 223 -5.57 -14.43 27.01
C THR A 223 -5.12 -15.51 27.99
N THR A 224 -4.14 -16.33 27.64
CA THR A 224 -3.46 -17.25 28.57
C THR A 224 -2.17 -16.67 29.15
N ASN A 225 -1.65 -15.58 28.57
CA ASN A 225 -0.45 -14.91 29.05
C ASN A 225 -0.49 -13.42 28.74
N LEU A 226 0.00 -12.60 29.68
CA LEU A 226 0.17 -11.17 29.50
C LEU A 226 1.67 -10.86 29.54
N GLY A 227 2.22 -10.53 28.38
CA GLY A 227 3.61 -10.11 28.21
C GLY A 227 3.90 -8.78 28.90
N ASP A 228 5.19 -8.52 29.12
CA ASP A 228 5.68 -7.26 29.68
C ASP A 228 5.80 -6.20 28.58
N PRO A 229 5.18 -5.00 28.72
CA PRO A 229 5.42 -3.85 27.85
C PRO A 229 6.88 -3.38 27.77
N GLY A 230 7.73 -3.82 28.69
CA GLY A 230 9.13 -3.43 28.74
C GLY A 230 9.35 -2.03 29.34
N SER A 231 10.61 -1.60 29.41
CA SER A 231 10.98 -0.35 30.08
C SER A 231 10.59 0.93 29.34
N GLU A 232 10.28 0.82 28.05
CA GLU A 232 9.94 1.95 27.17
C GLU A 232 8.49 1.86 26.65
N GLY A 233 7.71 0.87 27.10
CA GLY A 233 6.31 0.67 26.76
C GLY A 233 5.37 0.91 27.95
N ILE A 234 4.24 1.55 27.70
CA ILE A 234 3.19 1.79 28.72
C ILE A 234 1.85 1.27 28.24
N LEU A 235 1.32 0.22 28.90
CA LEU A 235 -0.08 -0.16 28.74
C LEU A 235 -0.97 0.64 29.69
N TYR A 236 -1.73 1.58 29.16
CA TYR A 236 -2.75 2.31 29.91
C TYR A 236 -4.04 1.49 30.01
N ILE A 237 -4.46 1.21 31.24
CA ILE A 237 -5.71 0.54 31.57
C ILE A 237 -6.77 1.61 31.84
N GLN A 238 -7.72 1.77 30.92
CA GLN A 238 -8.86 2.68 31.08
C GLN A 238 -9.96 2.04 31.93
N ASP A 239 -10.97 2.82 32.33
CA ASP A 239 -12.06 2.38 33.21
C ASP A 239 -12.82 1.14 32.70
N SER A 240 -12.93 0.97 31.37
CA SER A 240 -13.62 -0.18 30.75
C SER A 240 -12.69 -1.35 30.43
N CYS A 241 -11.39 -1.26 30.73
CA CYS A 241 -10.44 -2.32 30.39
C CYS A 241 -10.53 -3.48 31.38
N LEU A 242 -10.71 -4.69 30.85
CA LEU A 242 -10.69 -5.93 31.60
C LEU A 242 -9.76 -6.94 30.91
N ILE A 243 -8.67 -7.35 31.56
CA ILE A 243 -7.75 -8.35 31.01
C ILE A 243 -7.85 -9.63 31.84
N TYR A 244 -8.41 -10.68 31.24
CA TYR A 244 -8.52 -12.01 31.81
C TYR A 244 -7.34 -12.88 31.35
N VAL A 245 -6.41 -13.15 32.27
CA VAL A 245 -5.31 -14.10 32.04
C VAL A 245 -5.71 -15.46 32.60
N LYS A 246 -6.05 -16.41 31.72
CA LYS A 246 -6.42 -17.78 32.06
C LYS A 246 -5.15 -18.61 32.28
N GLY A 247 -4.95 -19.08 33.51
CA GLY A 247 -3.87 -20.01 33.86
C GLY A 247 -4.14 -21.45 33.45
#